data_AF-A0A099EVU0-F1
#
_entry.id   AF-A0A099EVU0-F1
#
_cell.length_a   1.000
_cell.length_b   1.000
_cell.length_c   1.000
_cell.angle_alpha   90.00
_cell.angle_beta   90.00
_cell.angle_gamma   90.00
#
_symmetry.space_group_name_H-M   'P 1'
#
loop_
_entity.id
_entity.type
_entity.pdbx_description
1 polymer ?
#
loop_
_entity_poly.entity_id
_entity_poly.type
_entity_poly.pdbx_seq_one_letter_code
_entity_poly.pdbx_strand_id
1 'polypeptide(L)'
;METKANYALIGAFTIAGFLGILGFVLWFAQLQLDRQFAYYDVYFPEVSGLGPASEVRFAGLPVGRVVDMRLAPGNPLPVRVRIEVILDTPIRSDSLAALEVQGVTGVALVAVTAGSARAPLLRVADTSEVPVIVSSRSALQTLTDEGPQIIARLSLVAEQLSQILGPQNQGRVAAILDNVERSSGNLDQALADVAAATDAIAVAATGIAAFGDQMDGLGGSAAITLDRFADAAVQAQATLDRVDGYVQGDLATLTQELQRGAAGLGDLADRGRSSLDRLDTALAAGTGAFDTAQRVMGDLTPVAADLRTTLGAVTTAMAGLPEDLPRIGASLRAASDNAAAAFASLRGVLDGARGPVQSFAGDTLPQITRLSQDMRTLVQNMDQLVSTLRRNPAQLLSGPRTPEFRR
;
A
#
# COMPACT_ATOMS: atom_id res chain seq x y z
N MET A 1 -35.79 -120.62 2.18
CA MET A 1 -34.51 -119.98 1.83
C MET A 1 -33.89 -119.49 3.13
N GLU A 2 -32.87 -120.19 3.63
CA GLU A 2 -32.24 -119.86 4.91
C GLU A 2 -31.40 -118.58 4.79
N THR A 3 -31.81 -117.51 5.46
CA THR A 3 -31.04 -116.27 5.58
C THR A 3 -30.00 -116.42 6.70
N LYS A 4 -28.86 -117.05 6.39
CA LYS A 4 -27.69 -117.04 7.30
C LYS A 4 -27.18 -115.61 7.44
N ALA A 5 -27.38 -114.99 8.59
CA ALA A 5 -26.83 -113.67 8.88
C ALA A 5 -25.29 -113.74 8.90
N ASN A 6 -24.63 -112.98 8.02
CA ASN A 6 -23.18 -112.90 7.96
C ASN A 6 -22.65 -111.99 9.09
N TYR A 7 -22.49 -112.54 10.30
CA TYR A 7 -21.92 -111.84 11.44
C TYR A 7 -20.55 -111.22 11.15
N ALA A 8 -19.75 -111.84 10.26
CA ALA A 8 -18.47 -111.30 9.80
C ALA A 8 -18.62 -109.99 9.00
N LEU A 9 -19.68 -109.86 8.20
CA LEU A 9 -19.96 -108.67 7.40
C LEU A 9 -20.43 -107.50 8.27
N ILE A 10 -21.23 -107.81 9.30
CA ILE A 10 -21.66 -106.82 10.30
C ILE A 10 -20.44 -106.32 11.09
N GLY A 11 -19.58 -107.22 11.57
CA GLY A 11 -18.35 -106.84 12.27
C GLY A 11 -17.40 -105.99 11.41
N ALA A 12 -17.21 -106.34 10.14
CA ALA A 12 -16.40 -105.56 9.20
C ALA A 12 -16.98 -104.15 8.96
N PHE A 13 -18.31 -104.02 8.83
CA PHE A 13 -18.97 -102.73 8.67
C PHE A 13 -18.83 -101.84 9.91
N THR A 14 -18.97 -102.41 11.11
CA THR A 14 -18.78 -101.66 12.37
C THR A 14 -17.33 -101.19 12.53
N ILE A 15 -16.34 -102.02 12.18
CA ILE A 15 -14.92 -101.63 12.22
C ILE A 15 -14.63 -100.54 11.18
N ALA A 16 -15.14 -100.69 9.95
CA ALA A 16 -14.98 -99.68 8.91
C ALA A 16 -15.64 -98.35 9.30
N GLY A 17 -16.83 -98.39 9.90
CA GLY A 17 -17.52 -97.22 10.44
C GLY A 17 -16.73 -96.55 11.56
N PHE A 18 -16.18 -97.32 12.50
CA PHE A 18 -15.35 -96.79 13.59
C PHE A 18 -14.07 -96.15 13.06
N LEU A 19 -13.37 -96.80 12.12
CA LEU A 19 -12.17 -96.24 11.48
C LEU A 19 -12.51 -94.99 10.65
N GLY A 20 -13.67 -94.97 9.98
CA GLY A 20 -14.17 -93.81 9.26
C GLY A 20 -14.44 -92.62 10.19
N ILE A 21 -15.09 -92.84 11.32
CA ILE A 21 -15.32 -91.82 12.35
C ILE A 21 -13.99 -91.34 12.92
N LEU A 22 -13.08 -92.25 13.26
CA LEU A 22 -11.75 -91.90 13.78
C LEU A 22 -10.97 -91.05 12.77
N GLY A 23 -10.97 -91.44 11.49
CA GLY A 23 -10.35 -90.67 10.41
C GLY A 23 -10.99 -89.29 10.25
N PHE A 24 -12.31 -89.20 10.31
CA PHE A 24 -13.04 -87.93 10.26
C PHE A 24 -12.70 -87.02 11.45
N VAL A 25 -12.62 -87.57 12.67
CA VAL A 25 -12.24 -86.82 13.88
C VAL A 25 -10.81 -86.31 13.78
N LEU A 26 -9.86 -87.13 13.34
CA LEU A 26 -8.46 -86.71 13.15
C LEU A 26 -8.32 -85.64 12.07
N TRP A 27 -9.05 -85.78 10.96
CA TRP A 27 -9.08 -84.79 9.88
C TRP A 27 -9.72 -83.47 10.34
N PHE A 28 -10.85 -83.54 11.06
CA PHE A 28 -11.57 -82.38 11.59
C PHE A 28 -10.76 -81.65 12.67
N ALA A 29 -10.04 -82.39 13.52
CA ALA A 29 -9.15 -81.80 14.52
C ALA A 29 -8.01 -81.01 13.87
N GLN A 30 -7.43 -81.49 12.75
CA GLN A 30 -6.37 -80.77 12.05
C GLN A 30 -6.86 -79.44 11.43
N LEU A 31 -8.11 -79.37 10.97
CA LEU A 31 -8.72 -78.18 10.36
C LEU A 31 -8.86 -76.97 11.30
N GLN A 32 -8.77 -77.16 12.62
CA GLN A 32 -8.87 -76.07 13.60
C GLN A 32 -7.51 -75.52 14.06
N LEU A 33 -6.39 -76.15 13.71
CA LEU A 33 -5.05 -75.85 14.24
C LEU A 33 -4.25 -74.77 13.48
N ASP A 34 -4.67 -74.36 12.28
CA ASP A 34 -3.88 -73.42 11.44
C ASP A 34 -4.04 -71.94 11.80
N ARG A 35 -4.89 -71.57 12.78
CA ARG A 35 -4.93 -70.19 13.27
C ARG A 35 -3.82 -69.97 14.27
N GLN A 36 -2.65 -69.58 13.77
CA GLN A 36 -1.53 -69.16 14.62
C GLN A 36 -1.89 -67.81 15.27
N PHE A 37 -2.02 -67.81 16.59
CA PHE A 37 -2.21 -66.60 17.40
C PHE A 37 -0.88 -66.23 18.05
N ALA A 38 -0.65 -64.93 18.19
CA ALA A 38 0.40 -64.37 19.02
C ALA A 38 -0.21 -63.79 20.29
N TYR A 39 0.49 -63.98 21.40
CA TYR A 39 0.10 -63.45 22.69
C TYR A 39 0.93 -62.21 23.02
N TYR A 40 0.28 -61.21 23.60
CA TYR A 40 0.91 -60.00 24.10
C TYR A 40 0.36 -59.66 25.47
N ASP A 41 1.20 -59.10 26.33
CA ASP A 41 0.80 -58.60 27.63
C ASP A 41 0.74 -57.06 27.58
N VAL A 42 -0.32 -56.48 28.16
CA VAL A 42 -0.50 -55.03 28.29
C VAL A 42 -0.80 -54.71 29.74
N TYR A 43 -0.12 -53.72 30.29
CA TYR A 43 -0.28 -53.32 31.69
C TYR A 43 -1.10 -52.04 31.76
N PHE A 44 -2.35 -52.14 32.19
CA PHE A 44 -3.22 -50.98 32.39
C PHE A 44 -3.31 -50.61 33.87
N PRO A 45 -3.33 -49.32 34.23
CA PRO A 45 -3.55 -48.90 35.61
C PRO A 45 -4.98 -49.22 36.08
N GLU A 46 -5.95 -49.18 35.17
CA GLU A 46 -7.36 -49.48 35.42
C GLU A 46 -7.97 -50.14 34.18
N VAL A 47 -8.89 -51.08 34.37
CA VAL A 47 -9.53 -51.87 33.28
C VAL A 47 -11.05 -51.77 33.30
N SER A 48 -11.58 -50.59 33.61
CA SER A 48 -13.03 -50.34 33.67
C SER A 48 -13.74 -50.69 32.36
N GLY A 49 -14.77 -51.54 32.45
CA GLY A 49 -15.56 -52.00 31.31
C GLY A 49 -14.94 -53.16 30.52
N LEU A 50 -13.73 -53.60 30.84
CA LEU A 50 -13.07 -54.72 30.15
C LEU A 50 -13.48 -56.07 30.77
N GLY A 51 -13.90 -57.00 29.93
CA GLY A 51 -14.32 -58.34 30.33
C GLY A 51 -13.45 -59.45 29.73
N PRO A 52 -13.58 -60.68 30.23
CA PRO A 52 -13.06 -61.85 29.52
C PRO A 52 -13.63 -61.90 28.10
N ALA A 53 -12.79 -62.24 27.12
CA ALA A 53 -13.16 -62.25 25.71
C ALA A 53 -13.58 -60.89 25.11
N SER A 54 -13.25 -59.77 25.77
CA SER A 54 -13.35 -58.44 25.14
C SER A 54 -12.56 -58.39 23.83
N GLU A 55 -13.11 -57.70 22.85
CA GLU A 55 -12.53 -57.57 21.51
C GLU A 55 -11.20 -56.80 21.55
N VAL A 56 -10.24 -57.24 20.75
CA VAL A 56 -8.99 -56.53 20.51
C VAL A 56 -8.99 -56.04 19.07
N ARG A 57 -8.81 -54.73 18.91
CA ARG A 57 -8.75 -54.06 17.61
C ARG A 57 -7.36 -53.56 17.32
N PHE A 58 -6.95 -53.65 16.06
CA PHE A 58 -5.74 -53.04 15.55
C PHE A 58 -6.13 -52.04 14.47
N ALA A 59 -5.80 -50.77 14.66
CA ALA A 59 -6.19 -49.69 13.75
C ALA A 59 -7.70 -49.71 13.38
N GLY A 60 -8.55 -50.09 14.34
CA GLY A 60 -10.01 -50.19 14.16
C GLY A 60 -10.52 -51.53 13.61
N LEU A 61 -9.64 -52.46 13.23
CA LEU A 61 -10.02 -53.78 12.71
C LEU A 61 -9.99 -54.84 13.83
N PRO A 62 -11.01 -55.71 13.96
CA PRO A 62 -10.99 -56.82 14.90
C PRO A 62 -9.87 -57.80 14.54
N VAL A 63 -8.93 -58.01 15.45
CA VAL A 63 -7.77 -58.90 15.23
C VAL A 63 -7.57 -59.95 16.31
N GLY A 64 -8.37 -59.89 17.39
CA GLY A 64 -8.10 -60.70 18.55
C GLY A 64 -9.11 -60.54 19.69
N ARG A 65 -8.77 -61.10 20.85
CA ARG A 65 -9.56 -61.00 22.08
C ARG A 65 -8.67 -61.07 23.33
N VAL A 66 -9.22 -60.60 24.44
CA VAL A 66 -8.61 -60.73 25.77
C VAL A 66 -8.79 -62.17 26.27
N VAL A 67 -7.69 -62.80 26.69
CA VAL A 67 -7.67 -64.21 27.14
C VAL A 67 -7.47 -64.39 28.64
N ASP A 68 -6.75 -63.47 29.30
CA ASP A 68 -6.48 -63.52 30.73
C ASP A 68 -6.30 -62.10 31.27
N MET A 69 -6.78 -61.85 32.49
CA MET A 69 -6.60 -60.60 33.21
C MET A 69 -6.22 -60.91 34.64
N ARG A 70 -5.06 -60.41 35.08
CA ARG A 70 -4.56 -60.63 36.45
C ARG A 70 -3.92 -59.36 36.98
N LEU A 71 -4.05 -59.14 38.28
CA LEU A 71 -3.26 -58.12 38.95
C LEU A 71 -1.79 -58.54 38.88
N ALA A 72 -0.94 -57.69 38.31
CA ALA A 72 0.49 -57.88 38.30
C ALA A 72 1.12 -57.23 39.54
N PRO A 73 2.26 -57.77 40.03
CA PRO A 73 3.02 -57.12 41.08
C PRO A 73 3.58 -55.78 40.57
N GLY A 74 3.30 -54.67 41.25
CA GLY A 74 3.76 -53.33 40.89
C GLY A 74 3.20 -52.24 41.82
N ASN A 75 3.73 -51.01 41.75
CA ASN A 75 3.19 -49.84 42.45
C ASN A 75 3.06 -48.64 41.49
N PRO A 76 1.84 -48.20 41.14
CA PRO A 76 0.54 -48.80 41.49
C PRO A 76 0.39 -50.22 40.90
N LEU A 77 -0.45 -51.08 41.51
CA LEU A 77 -0.72 -52.45 41.04
C LEU A 77 -1.43 -52.42 39.68
N PRO A 78 -0.73 -52.66 38.55
CA PRO A 78 -1.37 -52.62 37.26
C PRO A 78 -2.10 -53.94 36.99
N VAL A 79 -3.15 -53.89 36.19
CA VAL A 79 -3.79 -55.10 35.67
C VAL A 79 -3.07 -55.50 34.39
N ARG A 80 -2.47 -56.69 34.42
CA ARG A 80 -1.89 -57.33 33.25
C ARG A 80 -3.01 -57.99 32.47
N VAL A 81 -3.27 -57.46 31.29
CA VAL A 81 -4.23 -57.96 30.31
C VAL A 81 -3.46 -58.70 29.24
N ARG A 82 -3.71 -60.00 29.12
CA ARG A 82 -3.17 -60.82 28.05
C ARG A 82 -4.15 -60.84 26.89
N ILE A 83 -3.67 -60.47 25.72
CA ILE A 83 -4.43 -60.47 24.47
C ILE A 83 -3.88 -61.54 23.54
N GLU A 84 -4.77 -62.23 22.83
CA GLU A 84 -4.40 -63.02 21.67
C GLU A 84 -4.74 -62.23 20.41
N VAL A 85 -3.82 -62.24 19.44
CA VAL A 85 -3.94 -61.51 18.18
C VAL A 85 -3.52 -62.43 17.04
N ILE A 86 -4.17 -62.35 15.88
CA ILE A 86 -3.79 -63.11 14.69
C ILE A 86 -2.31 -62.84 14.32
N LEU A 87 -1.54 -63.88 14.02
CA LEU A 87 -0.09 -63.80 13.80
C LEU A 87 0.31 -62.75 12.73
N ASP A 88 -0.49 -62.60 11.68
CA ASP A 88 -0.26 -61.69 10.56
C ASP A 88 -0.44 -60.20 10.91
N THR A 89 -0.92 -59.89 12.11
CA THR A 89 -1.13 -58.50 12.54
C THR A 89 0.22 -57.82 12.84
N PRO A 90 0.58 -56.72 12.14
CA PRO A 90 1.88 -56.09 12.26
C PRO A 90 1.95 -55.16 13.49
N ILE A 91 1.98 -55.74 14.69
CA ILE A 91 2.21 -54.99 15.93
C ILE A 91 3.69 -54.62 16.05
N ARG A 92 3.98 -53.33 16.20
CA ARG A 92 5.33 -52.75 16.19
C ARG A 92 5.78 -52.34 17.58
N SER A 93 7.08 -52.10 17.74
CA SER A 93 7.66 -51.69 19.03
C SER A 93 7.10 -50.36 19.57
N ASP A 94 6.54 -49.53 18.70
CA ASP A 94 5.89 -48.26 19.03
C ASP A 94 4.36 -48.30 18.90
N SER A 95 3.79 -49.50 18.74
CA SER A 95 2.34 -49.69 18.89
C SER A 95 1.94 -49.40 20.33
N LEU A 96 0.86 -48.64 20.50
CA LEU A 96 0.29 -48.30 21.79
C LEU A 96 -1.07 -48.99 21.94
N ALA A 97 -1.34 -49.52 23.13
CA ALA A 97 -2.64 -50.11 23.46
C ALA A 97 -3.43 -49.19 24.39
N ALA A 98 -4.65 -48.82 24.00
CA ALA A 98 -5.57 -48.04 24.82
C ALA A 98 -6.83 -48.86 25.11
N LEU A 99 -7.49 -48.56 26.22
CA LEU A 99 -8.87 -49.01 26.45
C LEU A 99 -9.82 -48.02 25.81
N GLU A 100 -10.71 -48.52 24.95
CA GLU A 100 -11.72 -47.72 24.28
C GLU A 100 -13.11 -48.21 24.73
N VAL A 101 -13.93 -47.27 25.22
CA VAL A 101 -15.29 -47.58 25.66
C VAL A 101 -16.23 -47.45 24.48
N GLN A 102 -16.94 -48.52 24.15
CA GLN A 102 -17.90 -48.57 23.07
C GLN A 102 -19.31 -48.23 23.58
N GLY A 103 -19.81 -47.07 23.16
CA GLY A 103 -21.19 -46.65 23.41
C GLY A 103 -21.49 -46.29 24.87
N VAL A 104 -22.79 -46.13 25.16
CA VAL A 104 -23.29 -45.66 26.48
C VAL A 104 -23.34 -46.80 27.51
N THR A 105 -23.25 -48.06 27.06
CA THR A 105 -23.31 -49.24 27.92
C THR A 105 -22.02 -49.49 28.71
N GLY A 106 -20.94 -48.76 28.42
CA GLY A 106 -19.69 -48.83 29.18
C GLY A 106 -18.83 -50.06 28.89
N VAL A 107 -19.14 -50.84 27.85
CA VAL A 107 -18.34 -52.00 27.44
C VAL A 107 -17.03 -51.50 26.81
N ALA A 108 -15.89 -51.98 27.30
CA ALA A 108 -14.58 -51.59 26.79
C ALA A 108 -13.95 -52.69 25.91
N LEU A 109 -13.17 -52.24 24.94
CA LEU A 109 -12.31 -53.05 24.08
C LEU A 109 -10.87 -52.57 24.17
N VAL A 110 -9.92 -53.41 23.73
CA VAL A 110 -8.51 -53.02 23.64
C VAL A 110 -8.23 -52.55 22.23
N ALA A 111 -7.88 -51.28 22.06
CA ALA A 111 -7.50 -50.68 20.79
C ALA A 111 -5.97 -50.54 20.69
N VAL A 112 -5.37 -51.16 19.69
CA VAL A 112 -3.92 -51.12 19.42
C VAL A 112 -3.65 -50.27 18.20
N THR A 113 -2.72 -49.33 18.29
CA THR A 113 -2.31 -48.47 17.18
C THR A 113 -1.32 -49.19 16.26
N ALA A 114 -1.30 -48.79 14.98
CA ALA A 114 -0.42 -49.39 13.98
C ALA A 114 1.08 -49.09 14.19
N GLY A 115 1.41 -48.10 15.02
CA GLY A 115 2.78 -47.61 15.17
C GLY A 115 3.31 -46.95 13.88
N SER A 116 4.62 -46.68 13.85
CA SER A 116 5.28 -46.12 12.66
C SER A 116 5.75 -47.23 11.72
N ALA A 117 5.61 -47.03 10.41
CA ALA A 117 5.95 -48.04 9.41
C ALA A 117 7.42 -48.53 9.46
N ARG A 118 8.32 -47.73 10.04
CA ARG A 118 9.76 -48.02 10.16
C ARG A 118 10.14 -48.75 11.44
N ALA A 119 9.27 -48.78 12.45
CA ALA A 119 9.55 -49.47 13.69
C ALA A 119 9.56 -51.00 13.47
N PRO A 120 10.50 -51.73 14.10
CA PRO A 120 10.55 -53.19 14.01
C PRO A 120 9.28 -53.81 14.61
N LEU A 121 8.94 -55.02 14.17
CA LEU A 121 7.86 -55.80 14.76
C LEU A 121 8.19 -56.08 16.24
N LEU A 122 7.21 -55.91 17.13
CA LEU A 122 7.41 -56.02 18.57
C LEU A 122 7.96 -57.40 18.97
N ARG A 123 7.52 -58.48 18.30
CA ARG A 123 8.01 -59.85 18.54
C ARG A 123 9.49 -60.05 18.22
N VAL A 124 10.09 -59.15 17.43
CA VAL A 124 11.51 -59.20 17.07
C VAL A 124 12.32 -58.29 18.00
N ALA A 125 11.73 -57.18 18.43
CA ALA A 125 12.37 -56.20 19.28
C ALA A 125 12.40 -56.61 20.77
N ASP A 126 11.37 -57.32 21.23
CA ASP A 126 11.25 -57.79 22.62
C ASP A 126 11.59 -59.29 22.70
N THR A 127 12.60 -59.63 23.50
CA THR A 127 13.07 -61.01 23.72
C THR A 127 12.31 -61.73 24.83
N SER A 128 11.30 -61.09 25.42
CA SER A 128 10.46 -61.70 26.46
C SER A 128 9.64 -62.86 25.88
N GLU A 129 9.31 -63.85 26.72
CA GLU A 129 8.46 -64.99 26.33
C GLU A 129 7.08 -64.54 25.81
N VAL A 130 6.57 -63.42 26.33
CA VAL A 130 5.38 -62.72 25.85
C VAL A 130 5.70 -61.23 25.71
N PRO A 131 5.73 -60.68 24.48
CA PRO A 131 6.07 -59.28 24.28
C PRO A 131 5.09 -58.31 24.92
N VAL A 132 5.60 -57.19 25.43
CA VAL A 132 4.79 -56.20 26.16
C VAL A 132 4.45 -55.01 25.27
N ILE A 133 3.17 -54.70 25.13
CA ILE A 133 2.71 -53.48 24.44
C ILE A 133 2.56 -52.37 25.48
N VAL A 134 3.07 -51.17 25.15
CA VAL A 134 2.94 -50.01 26.02
C VAL A 134 1.49 -49.53 26.04
N SER A 135 0.93 -49.36 27.24
CA SER A 135 -0.41 -48.80 27.40
C SER A 135 -0.41 -47.29 27.20
N SER A 136 -1.39 -46.75 26.48
CA SER A 136 -1.70 -45.33 26.42
C SER A 136 -3.03 -45.02 27.12
N ARG A 137 -3.25 -43.76 27.49
CA ARG A 137 -4.52 -43.30 28.07
C ARG A 137 -5.64 -43.34 27.04
N SER A 138 -6.87 -43.51 27.52
CA SER A 138 -8.05 -43.41 26.65
C SER A 138 -8.26 -41.96 26.18
N ALA A 139 -8.82 -41.76 24.99
CA ALA A 139 -9.08 -40.42 24.45
C ALA A 139 -10.00 -39.59 25.35
N LEU A 140 -10.98 -40.25 26.00
CA LEU A 140 -11.88 -39.60 26.95
C LEU A 140 -11.14 -39.12 28.20
N GLN A 141 -10.22 -39.93 28.74
CA GLN A 141 -9.40 -39.55 29.89
C GLN A 141 -8.47 -38.39 29.55
N THR A 142 -7.83 -38.40 28.37
CA THR A 142 -7.02 -37.27 27.89
C THR A 142 -7.86 -36.00 27.79
N LEU A 143 -9.09 -36.07 27.28
CA LEU A 143 -9.98 -34.91 27.19
C LEU A 143 -10.39 -34.39 28.58
N THR A 144 -10.64 -35.27 29.55
CA THR A 144 -10.96 -34.87 30.93
C THR A 144 -9.76 -34.20 31.62
N ASP A 145 -8.56 -34.74 31.45
CA ASP A 145 -7.34 -34.22 32.08
C ASP A 145 -6.87 -32.90 31.42
N GLU A 146 -6.92 -32.81 30.09
CA GLU A 146 -6.43 -31.66 29.33
C GLU A 146 -7.50 -30.59 29.07
N GLY A 147 -8.79 -30.93 29.18
CA GLY A 147 -9.93 -30.01 28.97
C GLY A 147 -9.82 -28.70 29.76
N PRO A 148 -9.47 -28.72 31.07
CA PRO A 148 -9.24 -27.50 31.84
C PRO A 148 -8.14 -26.61 31.27
N GLN A 149 -7.07 -27.18 30.70
CA GLN A 149 -6.01 -26.39 30.08
C GLN A 149 -6.46 -25.74 28.77
N ILE A 150 -7.29 -26.43 27.99
CA ILE A 150 -7.86 -25.85 26.76
C ILE A 150 -8.70 -24.63 27.12
N ILE A 151 -9.55 -24.73 28.16
CA ILE A 151 -10.35 -23.60 28.65
C ILE A 151 -9.44 -22.44 29.09
N ALA A 152 -8.39 -22.72 29.86
CA ALA A 152 -7.44 -21.69 30.30
C ALA A 152 -6.74 -20.98 29.12
N ARG A 153 -6.36 -21.72 28.08
CA ARG A 153 -5.77 -21.14 26.85
C ARG A 153 -6.78 -20.30 26.07
N LEU A 154 -8.05 -20.74 25.99
CA LEU A 154 -9.12 -19.97 25.37
C LEU A 154 -9.39 -18.67 26.13
N SER A 155 -9.35 -18.70 27.47
CA SER A 155 -9.46 -17.49 28.30
C SER A 155 -8.33 -16.52 28.04
N LEU A 156 -7.09 -17.00 27.92
CA LEU A 156 -5.92 -16.16 27.59
C LEU A 156 -6.08 -15.49 26.22
N VAL A 157 -6.55 -16.23 25.21
CA VAL A 157 -6.80 -15.68 23.87
C VAL A 157 -7.92 -14.63 23.91
N ALA A 158 -9.01 -14.90 24.64
CA ALA A 158 -10.09 -13.94 24.81
C ALA A 158 -9.62 -12.66 25.51
N GLU A 159 -8.74 -12.79 26.51
CA GLU A 159 -8.14 -11.66 27.20
C GLU A 159 -7.26 -10.82 26.27
N GLN A 160 -6.40 -11.46 25.46
CA GLN A 160 -5.58 -10.79 24.45
C GLN A 160 -6.42 -10.08 23.38
N LEU A 161 -7.50 -10.72 22.90
CA LEU A 161 -8.43 -10.09 21.97
C LEU A 161 -9.13 -8.88 22.60
N SER A 162 -9.52 -8.96 23.87
CA SER A 162 -10.12 -7.84 24.57
C SER A 162 -9.15 -6.68 24.79
N GLN A 163 -7.85 -6.95 24.97
CA GLN A 163 -6.82 -5.91 25.01
C GLN A 163 -6.64 -5.23 23.65
N ILE A 164 -6.63 -5.99 22.55
CA ILE A 164 -6.53 -5.43 21.19
C ILE A 164 -7.79 -4.62 20.83
N LEU A 165 -8.97 -5.05 21.25
CA LEU A 165 -10.24 -4.34 21.04
C LEU A 165 -10.54 -3.32 22.14
N GLY A 166 -9.61 -3.13 23.07
CA GLY A 166 -9.80 -2.35 24.27
C GLY A 166 -9.90 -0.84 24.02
N PRO A 167 -10.21 -0.06 25.07
CA PRO A 167 -10.45 1.39 24.97
C PRO A 167 -9.29 2.16 24.32
N GLN A 168 -8.06 1.69 24.54
CA GLN A 168 -6.84 2.31 24.01
C GLN A 168 -6.77 2.21 22.48
N ASN A 169 -7.16 1.06 21.92
CA ASN A 169 -7.15 0.87 20.47
C ASN A 169 -8.35 1.53 19.81
N GLN A 170 -9.51 1.55 20.47
CA GLN A 170 -10.67 2.34 20.04
C GLN A 170 -10.31 3.83 19.93
N GLY A 171 -9.58 4.37 20.92
CA GLY A 171 -9.07 5.75 20.88
C GLY A 171 -8.10 6.00 19.72
N ARG A 172 -7.17 5.07 19.44
CA ARG A 172 -6.26 5.17 18.30
C ARG A 172 -7.01 5.13 16.96
N VAL A 173 -7.97 4.24 16.81
CA VAL A 173 -8.81 4.15 15.60
C VAL A 173 -9.62 5.43 15.42
N ALA A 174 -10.26 5.94 16.48
CA ALA A 174 -10.98 7.20 16.42
C ALA A 174 -10.08 8.38 16.01
N ALA A 175 -8.87 8.47 16.57
CA ALA A 175 -7.90 9.50 16.22
C ALA A 175 -7.40 9.38 14.76
N ILE A 176 -7.23 8.15 14.25
CA ILE A 176 -6.89 7.93 12.85
C ILE A 176 -8.03 8.41 11.94
N LEU A 177 -9.27 8.02 12.25
CA LEU A 177 -10.44 8.42 11.46
C LEU A 177 -10.62 9.95 11.42
N ASP A 178 -10.46 10.61 12.57
CA ASP A 178 -10.52 12.07 12.69
C ASP A 178 -9.38 12.78 11.92
N ASN A 179 -8.16 12.23 11.94
CA ASN A 179 -7.05 12.73 11.12
C ASN A 179 -7.29 12.53 9.63
N VAL A 180 -7.87 11.40 9.23
CA VAL A 180 -8.22 11.12 7.82
C VAL A 180 -9.30 12.08 7.34
N GLU A 181 -10.36 12.29 8.12
CA GLU A 181 -11.42 13.25 7.81
C GLU A 181 -10.85 14.66 7.62
N ARG A 182 -10.03 15.12 8.57
CA ARG A 182 -9.39 16.44 8.48
C ARG A 182 -8.43 16.55 7.29
N SER A 183 -7.66 15.49 7.02
CA SER A 183 -6.74 15.47 5.88
C SER A 183 -7.50 15.50 4.55
N SER A 184 -8.63 14.80 4.44
CA SER A 184 -9.51 14.85 3.27
C SER A 184 -10.09 16.25 3.08
N GLY A 185 -10.57 16.90 4.15
CA GLY A 185 -11.04 18.29 4.07
C GLY A 185 -9.94 19.27 3.62
N ASN A 186 -8.72 19.10 4.11
CA ASN A 186 -7.58 19.91 3.67
C ASN A 186 -7.20 19.63 2.20
N LEU A 187 -7.33 18.39 1.74
CA LEU A 187 -7.08 18.03 0.35
C LEU A 187 -8.13 18.66 -0.58
N ASP A 188 -9.41 18.62 -0.21
CA ASP A 188 -10.49 19.27 -0.95
C ASP A 188 -10.24 20.78 -1.07
N GLN A 189 -9.82 21.42 0.02
CA GLN A 189 -9.44 22.84 0.01
C GLN A 189 -8.24 23.10 -0.90
N ALA A 190 -7.19 22.27 -0.82
CA ALA A 190 -6.01 22.43 -1.67
C ALA A 190 -6.35 22.27 -3.16
N LEU A 191 -7.25 21.34 -3.50
CA LEU A 191 -7.75 21.16 -4.87
C LEU A 191 -8.54 22.38 -5.34
N ALA A 192 -9.36 22.99 -4.48
CA ALA A 192 -10.08 24.21 -4.78
C ALA A 192 -9.12 25.40 -5.01
N ASP A 193 -8.09 25.55 -4.18
CA ASP A 193 -7.10 26.61 -4.31
C ASP A 193 -6.28 26.46 -5.60
N VAL A 194 -5.93 25.23 -5.99
CA VAL A 194 -5.26 24.92 -7.26
C VAL A 194 -6.16 25.26 -8.44
N ALA A 195 -7.45 24.95 -8.37
CA ALA A 195 -8.41 25.32 -9.42
C ALA A 195 -8.49 26.84 -9.59
N ALA A 196 -8.57 27.60 -8.48
CA ALA A 196 -8.57 29.06 -8.50
C ALA A 196 -7.27 29.64 -9.07
N ALA A 197 -6.11 29.08 -8.70
CA ALA A 197 -4.82 29.48 -9.25
C ALA A 197 -4.75 29.22 -10.76
N THR A 198 -5.28 28.09 -11.22
CA THR A 198 -5.31 27.73 -12.65
C THR A 198 -6.19 28.71 -13.44
N ASP A 199 -7.34 29.11 -12.88
CA ASP A 199 -8.22 30.12 -13.48
C ASP A 199 -7.52 31.49 -13.57
N ALA A 200 -6.84 31.91 -12.50
CA ALA A 200 -6.06 33.15 -12.50
C ALA A 200 -4.94 33.14 -13.55
N ILE A 201 -4.28 31.99 -13.76
CA ILE A 201 -3.28 31.82 -14.82
C ILE A 201 -3.91 31.94 -16.21
N ALA A 202 -5.09 31.34 -16.42
CA ALA A 202 -5.81 31.44 -17.69
C ALA A 202 -6.21 32.90 -18.01
N VAL A 203 -6.68 33.64 -17.00
CA VAL A 203 -6.97 35.07 -17.12
C VAL A 203 -5.70 35.87 -17.43
N ALA A 204 -4.61 35.61 -16.73
CA ALA A 204 -3.32 36.27 -16.98
C ALA A 204 -2.80 36.00 -18.40
N ALA A 205 -2.87 34.75 -18.88
CA ALA A 205 -2.48 34.38 -20.23
C ALA A 205 -3.31 35.11 -21.29
N THR A 206 -4.62 35.27 -21.06
CA THR A 206 -5.51 36.07 -21.91
C THR A 206 -5.10 37.55 -21.91
N GLY A 207 -4.77 38.10 -20.74
CA GLY A 207 -4.29 39.49 -20.62
C GLY A 207 -2.96 39.73 -21.33
N ILE A 208 -2.03 38.76 -21.29
CA ILE A 208 -0.76 38.82 -22.02
C ILE A 208 -1.00 38.78 -23.53
N ALA A 209 -1.89 37.92 -24.01
CA ALA A 209 -2.25 37.86 -25.43
C ALA A 209 -2.83 39.20 -25.91
N ALA A 210 -3.78 39.77 -25.16
CA ALA A 210 -4.38 41.06 -25.48
C ALA A 210 -3.36 42.22 -25.46
N PHE A 211 -2.41 42.18 -24.53
CA PHE A 211 -1.29 43.14 -24.51
C PHE A 211 -0.38 42.98 -25.72
N GLY A 212 -0.11 41.75 -26.15
CA GLY A 212 0.63 41.44 -27.38
C GLY A 212 -0.03 42.06 -28.62
N ASP A 213 -1.34 41.87 -28.77
CA ASP A 213 -2.12 42.47 -29.86
C ASP A 213 -2.05 44.01 -29.84
N GLN A 214 -2.12 44.61 -28.65
CA GLN A 214 -2.03 46.06 -28.51
C GLN A 214 -0.63 46.61 -28.82
N MET A 215 0.43 45.87 -28.44
CA MET A 215 1.81 46.23 -28.79
C MET A 215 2.06 46.12 -30.29
N ASP A 216 1.49 45.13 -30.98
CA ASP A 216 1.57 45.02 -32.43
C ASP A 216 0.90 46.22 -33.13
N GLY A 217 -0.26 46.64 -32.63
CA GLY A 217 -0.96 47.84 -33.09
C GLY A 217 -0.18 49.15 -32.86
N LEU A 218 0.50 49.28 -31.70
CA LEU A 218 1.40 50.39 -31.42
C LEU A 218 2.63 50.38 -32.34
N GLY A 219 3.21 49.21 -32.59
CA GLY A 219 4.31 49.03 -33.54
C GLY A 219 3.93 49.48 -34.95
N GLY A 220 2.74 49.11 -35.42
CA GLY A 220 2.20 49.58 -36.70
C GLY A 220 1.99 51.10 -36.73
N SER A 221 1.46 51.68 -35.66
CA SER A 221 1.21 53.13 -35.55
C SER A 221 2.53 53.93 -35.48
N ALA A 222 3.53 53.40 -34.78
CA ALA A 222 4.88 53.98 -34.71
C ALA A 222 5.59 53.91 -36.07
N ALA A 223 5.46 52.79 -36.79
CA ALA A 223 5.99 52.66 -38.15
C ALA A 223 5.37 53.71 -39.09
N ILE A 224 4.05 53.89 -39.06
CA ILE A 224 3.34 54.92 -39.84
C ILE A 224 3.80 56.34 -39.45
N THR A 225 4.06 56.58 -38.17
CA THR A 225 4.49 57.90 -37.69
C THR A 225 5.93 58.20 -38.10
N LEU A 226 6.82 57.21 -38.02
CA LEU A 226 8.20 57.31 -38.50
C LEU A 226 8.25 57.57 -40.01
N ASP A 227 7.39 56.92 -40.78
CA ASP A 227 7.26 57.13 -42.23
C ASP A 227 6.84 58.58 -42.54
N ARG A 228 5.81 59.09 -41.86
CA ARG A 228 5.38 60.49 -41.98
C ARG A 228 6.43 61.50 -41.50
N PHE A 229 7.21 61.15 -40.48
CA PHE A 229 8.32 61.99 -40.02
C PHE A 229 9.46 62.01 -41.04
N ALA A 230 9.77 60.88 -41.67
CA ALA A 230 10.73 60.81 -42.76
C ALA A 230 10.28 61.69 -43.94
N ASP A 231 9.01 61.61 -44.33
CA ASP A 231 8.43 62.48 -45.37
C ASP A 231 8.48 63.97 -45.00
N ALA A 232 8.14 64.30 -43.74
CA ALA A 232 8.20 65.67 -43.25
C ALA A 232 9.63 66.20 -43.19
N ALA A 233 10.61 65.37 -42.83
CA ALA A 233 12.02 65.72 -42.84
C ALA A 233 12.52 66.00 -44.26
N VAL A 234 12.10 65.20 -45.25
CA VAL A 234 12.39 65.43 -46.67
C VAL A 234 11.79 66.76 -47.15
N GLN A 235 10.54 67.07 -46.77
CA GLN A 235 9.89 68.34 -47.11
C GLN A 235 10.53 69.55 -46.40
N ALA A 236 10.98 69.37 -45.15
CA ALA A 236 11.70 70.38 -44.40
C ALA A 236 13.07 70.67 -45.03
N GLN A 237 13.81 69.64 -45.46
CA GLN A 237 15.06 69.78 -46.20
C GLN A 237 14.85 70.59 -47.49
N ALA A 238 13.81 70.26 -48.27
CA ALA A 238 13.46 71.00 -49.49
C ALA A 238 12.99 72.44 -49.21
N THR A 239 12.54 72.74 -47.99
CA THR A 239 12.15 74.08 -47.55
C THR A 239 13.36 74.85 -47.02
N LEU A 240 14.29 74.19 -46.34
CA LEU A 240 15.57 74.75 -45.93
C LEU A 240 16.45 75.11 -47.14
N ASP A 241 16.45 74.29 -48.19
CA ASP A 241 17.07 74.62 -49.48
C ASP A 241 16.43 75.86 -50.14
N ARG A 242 15.15 76.15 -49.83
CA ARG A 242 14.46 77.38 -50.26
C ARG A 242 14.69 78.57 -49.33
N VAL A 243 15.08 78.33 -48.07
CA VAL A 243 15.33 79.36 -47.05
C VAL A 243 16.79 79.85 -47.11
N ASP A 244 17.71 79.13 -47.76
CA ASP A 244 19.08 79.65 -48.05
C ASP A 244 19.05 80.96 -48.88
N GLY A 245 17.91 81.28 -49.51
CA GLY A 245 17.68 82.56 -50.18
C GLY A 245 17.20 83.71 -49.28
N TYR A 246 16.89 83.50 -48.01
CA TYR A 246 16.27 84.53 -47.16
C TYR A 246 16.68 84.41 -45.69
N VAL A 247 17.29 85.49 -45.19
CA VAL A 247 17.34 85.96 -43.78
C VAL A 247 18.66 85.77 -43.03
N GLN A 248 19.45 86.85 -43.01
CA GLN A 248 20.10 87.36 -41.79
C GLN A 248 19.01 87.98 -40.90
N GLY A 249 18.79 87.47 -39.69
CA GLY A 249 17.90 88.16 -38.75
C GLY A 249 17.54 87.41 -37.47
N ASP A 250 17.32 86.10 -37.50
CA ASP A 250 16.58 85.43 -36.40
C ASP A 250 17.29 84.23 -35.76
N LEU A 251 18.64 84.27 -35.72
CA LEU A 251 19.44 83.16 -35.17
C LEU A 251 19.32 83.03 -33.65
N ALA A 252 19.08 84.13 -32.92
CA ALA A 252 19.07 84.12 -31.45
C ALA A 252 17.86 83.39 -30.86
N THR A 253 16.66 83.64 -31.41
CA THR A 253 15.41 83.00 -31.00
C THR A 253 15.47 81.49 -31.27
N LEU A 254 15.97 81.12 -32.46
CA LEU A 254 16.13 79.72 -32.86
C LEU A 254 17.09 78.96 -31.94
N THR A 255 18.22 79.57 -31.55
CA THR A 255 19.16 78.93 -30.61
C THR A 255 18.56 78.70 -29.22
N GLN A 256 17.67 79.58 -28.77
CA GLN A 256 17.05 79.49 -27.44
C GLN A 256 15.94 78.43 -27.40
N GLU A 257 15.23 78.23 -28.52
CA GLU A 257 14.25 77.14 -28.67
C GLU A 257 14.93 75.79 -28.87
N LEU A 258 16.03 75.73 -29.62
CA LEU A 258 16.85 74.53 -29.76
C LEU A 258 17.47 74.10 -28.42
N GLN A 259 17.90 75.03 -27.57
CA GLN A 259 18.38 74.72 -26.22
C GLN A 259 17.27 74.16 -25.31
N ARG A 260 16.03 74.68 -25.40
CA ARG A 260 14.89 74.13 -24.65
C ARG A 260 14.47 72.75 -25.16
N GLY A 261 14.51 72.54 -26.48
CA GLY A 261 14.29 71.23 -27.10
C GLY A 261 15.35 70.21 -26.67
N ALA A 262 16.63 70.60 -26.65
CA ALA A 262 17.72 69.75 -26.19
C ALA A 262 17.63 69.40 -24.70
N ALA A 263 17.20 70.33 -23.84
CA ALA A 263 16.96 70.07 -22.43
C ALA A 263 15.78 69.10 -22.19
N GLY A 264 14.69 69.26 -22.95
CA GLY A 264 13.56 68.31 -22.92
C GLY A 264 13.93 66.90 -23.38
N LEU A 265 14.83 66.79 -24.37
CA LEU A 265 15.38 65.51 -24.82
C LEU A 265 16.29 64.85 -23.78
N GLY A 266 17.06 65.63 -23.01
CA GLY A 266 17.85 65.12 -21.88
C GLY A 266 16.96 64.51 -20.81
N ASP A 267 15.88 65.20 -20.42
CA ASP A 267 14.94 64.72 -19.40
C ASP A 267 14.19 63.45 -19.86
N LEU A 268 13.89 63.35 -21.16
CA LEU A 268 13.31 62.13 -21.76
C LEU A 268 14.31 60.97 -21.79
N ALA A 269 15.58 61.22 -22.11
CA ALA A 269 16.62 60.20 -22.14
C ALA A 269 16.91 59.64 -20.73
N ASP A 270 16.89 60.49 -19.71
CA ASP A 270 17.09 60.08 -18.31
C ASP A 270 15.89 59.27 -17.78
N ARG A 271 14.66 59.68 -18.11
CA ARG A 271 13.46 58.87 -17.81
C ARG A 271 13.48 57.52 -18.52
N GLY A 272 13.93 57.50 -19.78
CA GLY A 272 14.12 56.28 -20.58
C GLY A 272 15.12 55.31 -19.95
N ARG A 273 16.29 55.79 -19.51
CA ARG A 273 17.26 54.98 -18.75
C ARG A 273 16.67 54.41 -17.47
N SER A 274 15.97 55.24 -16.69
CA SER A 274 15.33 54.79 -15.44
C SER A 274 14.25 53.72 -15.67
N SER A 275 13.60 53.73 -16.84
CA SER A 275 12.61 52.73 -17.22
C SER A 275 13.27 51.41 -17.61
N LEU A 276 14.38 51.48 -18.34
CA LEU A 276 15.18 50.31 -18.73
C LEU A 276 15.82 49.62 -17.51
N ASP A 277 16.35 50.37 -16.55
CA ASP A 277 16.91 49.80 -15.30
C ASP A 277 15.82 49.07 -14.48
N ARG A 278 14.60 49.62 -14.46
CA ARG A 278 13.46 48.96 -13.81
C ARG A 278 12.99 47.71 -14.55
N LEU A 279 13.02 47.73 -15.89
CA LEU A 279 12.72 46.57 -16.71
C LEU A 279 13.76 45.45 -16.52
N ASP A 280 15.05 45.77 -16.47
CA ASP A 280 16.11 44.80 -16.18
C ASP A 280 15.92 44.17 -14.78
N THR A 281 15.57 45.00 -13.79
CA THR A 281 15.28 44.50 -12.43
C THR A 281 14.05 43.58 -12.41
N ALA A 282 13.00 43.91 -13.15
CA ALA A 282 11.79 43.09 -13.26
C ALA A 282 12.03 41.78 -14.03
N LEU A 283 12.85 41.81 -15.08
CA LEU A 283 13.27 40.63 -15.85
C LEU A 283 14.17 39.70 -15.00
N ALA A 284 15.06 40.26 -14.19
CA ALA A 284 15.87 39.51 -13.23
C ALA A 284 15.00 38.83 -12.14
N ALA A 285 13.97 39.52 -11.64
CA ALA A 285 13.02 38.95 -10.70
C ALA A 285 12.15 37.84 -11.34
N GLY A 286 11.70 38.04 -12.58
CA GLY A 286 10.92 37.06 -13.34
C GLY A 286 11.71 35.79 -13.69
N THR A 287 12.97 35.93 -14.10
CA THR A 287 13.87 34.79 -14.37
C THR A 287 14.18 34.00 -13.09
N GLY A 288 14.41 34.68 -11.96
CA GLY A 288 14.57 34.03 -10.65
C GLY A 288 13.33 33.24 -10.20
N ALA A 289 12.13 33.74 -10.50
CA ALA A 289 10.88 33.03 -10.22
C ALA A 289 10.72 31.79 -11.10
N PHE A 290 11.06 31.87 -12.40
CA PHE A 290 11.07 30.73 -13.32
C PHE A 290 12.06 29.63 -12.92
N ASP A 291 13.28 30.00 -12.54
CA ASP A 291 14.29 29.07 -12.03
C ASP A 291 13.82 28.35 -10.77
N THR A 292 13.10 29.06 -9.91
CA THR A 292 12.52 28.49 -8.69
C THR A 292 11.38 27.54 -9.02
N ALA A 293 10.50 27.89 -9.95
CA ALA A 293 9.44 27.00 -10.43
C ALA A 293 10.01 25.73 -11.09
N GLN A 294 11.11 25.85 -11.83
CA GLN A 294 11.78 24.72 -12.47
C GLN A 294 12.47 23.79 -11.46
N ARG A 295 13.04 24.33 -10.37
CA ARG A 295 13.50 23.53 -9.22
C ARG A 295 12.37 22.80 -8.53
N VAL A 296 11.25 23.48 -8.25
CA VAL A 296 10.05 22.86 -7.66
C VAL A 296 9.52 21.73 -8.55
N MET A 297 9.44 21.93 -9.87
CA MET A 297 9.05 20.87 -10.81
C MET A 297 10.05 19.70 -10.85
N GLY A 298 11.35 19.98 -10.73
CA GLY A 298 12.39 18.96 -10.59
C GLY A 298 12.21 18.11 -9.32
N ASP A 299 11.94 18.76 -8.19
CA ASP A 299 11.77 18.12 -6.88
C ASP A 299 10.44 17.37 -6.73
N LEU A 300 9.42 17.68 -7.56
CA LEU A 300 8.16 16.94 -7.60
C LEU A 300 8.27 15.58 -8.31
N THR A 301 9.25 15.41 -9.19
CA THR A 301 9.48 14.17 -9.93
C THR A 301 9.81 12.97 -9.02
N PRO A 302 10.74 13.07 -8.05
CA PRO A 302 10.98 12.00 -7.09
C PRO A 302 9.79 11.75 -6.15
N VAL A 303 9.02 12.77 -5.77
CA VAL A 303 7.81 12.60 -4.93
C VAL A 303 6.74 11.78 -5.65
N ALA A 304 6.53 12.01 -6.96
CA ALA A 304 5.61 11.21 -7.76
C ALA A 304 6.08 9.76 -7.94
N ALA A 305 7.40 9.55 -8.04
CA ALA A 305 8.00 8.22 -8.09
C ALA A 305 7.82 7.45 -6.77
N ASP A 306 8.05 8.10 -5.62
CA ASP A 306 7.84 7.51 -4.30
C ASP A 306 6.37 7.17 -4.02
N LEU A 307 5.43 8.03 -4.46
CA LEU A 307 4.00 7.74 -4.37
C LEU A 307 3.62 6.50 -5.19
N ARG A 308 4.15 6.35 -6.41
CA ARG A 308 3.91 5.16 -7.25
C ARG A 308 4.49 3.89 -6.60
N THR A 309 5.68 3.98 -6.02
CA THR A 309 6.32 2.87 -5.29
C THR A 309 5.51 2.48 -4.06
N THR A 310 5.03 3.46 -3.29
CA THR A 310 4.22 3.25 -2.08
C THR A 310 2.87 2.63 -2.43
N LEU A 311 2.21 3.13 -3.48
CA LEU A 311 0.96 2.55 -3.99
C LEU A 311 1.13 1.09 -4.41
N GLY A 312 2.24 0.75 -5.10
CA GLY A 312 2.59 -0.62 -5.48
C GLY A 312 2.83 -1.55 -4.28
N ALA A 313 3.49 -1.04 -3.24
CA ALA A 313 3.73 -1.79 -2.00
C ALA A 313 2.40 -2.09 -1.26
N VAL A 314 1.48 -1.12 -1.22
CA VAL A 314 0.14 -1.29 -0.63
C VAL A 314 -0.71 -2.28 -1.42
N THR A 315 -0.69 -2.22 -2.76
CA THR A 315 -1.44 -3.19 -3.60
C THR A 315 -0.91 -4.60 -3.43
N THR A 316 0.41 -4.77 -3.34
CA THR A 316 1.06 -6.07 -3.12
C THR A 316 0.74 -6.63 -1.72
N ALA A 317 0.72 -5.78 -0.69
CA ALA A 317 0.33 -6.17 0.67
C ALA A 317 -1.15 -6.61 0.75
N MET A 318 -2.05 -5.97 -0.01
CA MET A 318 -3.45 -6.37 -0.10
C MET A 318 -3.65 -7.69 -0.85
N ALA A 319 -2.80 -8.02 -1.82
CA ALA A 319 -2.89 -9.28 -2.57
C ALA A 319 -2.43 -10.52 -1.76
N GLY A 320 -1.66 -10.33 -0.68
CA GLY A 320 -1.11 -11.40 0.17
C GLY A 320 -1.92 -11.72 1.44
N LEU A 321 -3.17 -11.26 1.52
CA LEU A 321 -4.02 -11.32 2.73
C LEU A 321 -4.22 -12.69 3.40
N PRO A 322 -4.03 -13.87 2.77
CA PRO A 322 -4.21 -15.13 3.49
C PRO A 322 -3.04 -15.61 4.38
N GLU A 323 -1.79 -15.11 4.28
CA GLU A 323 -0.65 -15.89 4.83
C GLU A 323 0.39 -15.26 5.76
N ASP A 324 0.50 -13.94 6.03
CA ASP A 324 1.57 -13.46 6.95
C ASP A 324 1.26 -12.13 7.68
N LEU A 325 0.60 -12.21 8.85
CA LEU A 325 0.35 -11.05 9.74
C LEU A 325 1.60 -10.26 10.20
N PRO A 326 2.77 -10.87 10.49
CA PRO A 326 3.95 -10.09 10.91
C PRO A 326 4.57 -9.25 9.78
N ARG A 327 4.44 -9.66 8.52
CA ARG A 327 4.97 -8.91 7.36
C ARG A 327 4.15 -7.65 7.08
N ILE A 328 2.85 -7.70 7.33
CA ILE A 328 1.94 -6.55 7.16
C ILE A 328 2.36 -5.39 8.07
N GLY A 329 2.73 -5.67 9.33
CA GLY A 329 3.19 -4.63 10.27
C GLY A 329 4.48 -3.93 9.83
N ALA A 330 5.43 -4.67 9.25
CA ALA A 330 6.68 -4.11 8.72
C ALA A 330 6.42 -3.24 7.47
N SER A 331 5.58 -3.71 6.55
CA SER A 331 5.22 -2.97 5.34
C SER A 331 4.42 -1.70 5.64
N LEU A 332 3.49 -1.74 6.61
CA LEU A 332 2.72 -0.57 7.03
C LEU A 332 3.62 0.49 7.67
N ARG A 333 4.63 0.06 8.44
CA ARG A 333 5.62 0.95 9.05
C ARG A 333 6.49 1.62 8.00
N ALA A 334 7.01 0.85 7.04
CA ALA A 334 7.81 1.37 5.94
C ALA A 334 7.00 2.35 5.05
N ALA A 335 5.74 2.04 4.75
CA ALA A 335 4.86 2.95 4.03
C ALA A 335 4.60 4.26 4.81
N SER A 336 4.46 4.18 6.14
CA SER A 336 4.28 5.36 7.00
C SER A 336 5.54 6.23 7.03
N ASP A 337 6.73 5.63 7.12
CA ASP A 337 8.00 6.35 7.14
C ASP A 337 8.25 7.06 5.80
N ASN A 338 7.95 6.40 4.68
CA ASN A 338 8.05 7.00 3.34
C ASN A 338 7.04 8.14 3.15
N ALA A 339 5.80 7.98 3.62
CA ALA A 339 4.81 9.05 3.59
C ALA A 339 5.24 10.26 4.42
N ALA A 340 5.80 10.04 5.62
CA ALA A 340 6.32 11.11 6.47
C ALA A 340 7.47 11.88 5.79
N ALA A 341 8.37 11.18 5.10
CA ALA A 341 9.45 11.80 4.33
C ALA A 341 8.92 12.63 3.14
N ALA A 342 7.94 12.12 2.41
CA ALA A 342 7.30 12.85 1.31
C ALA A 342 6.61 14.14 1.80
N PHE A 343 5.89 14.08 2.93
CA PHE A 343 5.26 15.26 3.54
C PHE A 343 6.28 16.29 4.04
N ALA A 344 7.42 15.84 4.56
CA ALA A 344 8.50 16.74 4.95
C ALA A 344 9.10 17.45 3.73
N SER A 345 9.29 16.74 2.62
CA SER A 345 9.77 17.32 1.35
C SER A 345 8.77 18.33 0.79
N LEU A 346 7.48 18.01 0.78
CA LEU A 346 6.41 18.91 0.34
C LEU A 346 6.38 20.19 1.18
N ARG A 347 6.53 20.07 2.50
CA ARG A 347 6.59 21.23 3.40
C ARG A 347 7.80 22.12 3.10
N GLY A 348 8.97 21.53 2.84
CA GLY A 348 10.17 22.27 2.44
C GLY A 348 9.99 23.03 1.12
N VAL A 349 9.34 22.41 0.13
CA VAL A 349 8.99 23.05 -1.15
C VAL A 349 8.01 24.21 -0.94
N LEU A 350 6.96 24.01 -0.13
CA LEU A 350 5.96 25.04 0.17
C LEU A 350 6.56 26.24 0.93
N ASP A 351 7.43 25.98 1.89
CA ASP A 351 8.12 27.04 2.64
C ASP A 351 9.16 27.77 1.76
N GLY A 352 9.84 27.06 0.85
CA GLY A 352 10.74 27.66 -0.14
C GLY A 352 10.02 28.51 -1.19
N ALA A 353 8.78 28.16 -1.55
CA ALA A 353 7.96 28.89 -2.51
C ALA A 353 7.32 30.17 -1.93
N ARG A 354 7.07 30.22 -0.61
CA ARG A 354 6.43 31.38 0.04
C ARG A 354 7.16 32.70 -0.18
N GLY A 355 8.49 32.72 -0.05
CA GLY A 355 9.29 33.94 -0.17
C GLY A 355 9.21 34.57 -1.57
N PRO A 356 9.56 33.82 -2.65
CA PRO A 356 9.49 34.32 -4.02
C PRO A 356 8.07 34.70 -4.47
N VAL A 357 7.05 33.95 -4.05
CA VAL A 357 5.64 34.28 -4.36
C VAL A 357 5.21 35.57 -3.67
N GLN A 358 5.61 35.77 -2.41
CA GLN A 358 5.34 37.01 -1.69
C GLN A 358 6.11 38.20 -2.25
N SER A 359 7.36 38.04 -2.70
CA SER A 359 8.12 39.15 -3.31
C SER A 359 7.58 39.50 -4.70
N PHE A 360 7.16 38.51 -5.49
CA PHE A 360 6.51 38.76 -6.77
C PHE A 360 5.17 39.49 -6.59
N ALA A 361 4.34 39.02 -5.65
CA ALA A 361 3.05 39.62 -5.37
C ALA A 361 3.14 41.00 -4.70
N GLY A 362 4.09 41.18 -3.78
CA GLY A 362 4.27 42.40 -3.00
C GLY A 362 5.04 43.49 -3.72
N ASP A 363 6.11 43.14 -4.43
CA ASP A 363 7.03 44.12 -5.02
C ASP A 363 6.87 44.24 -6.52
N THR A 364 6.73 43.11 -7.22
CA THR A 364 6.82 43.07 -8.70
C THR A 364 5.50 43.44 -9.37
N LEU A 365 4.37 42.85 -8.94
CA LEU A 365 3.04 43.16 -9.49
C LEU A 365 2.68 44.67 -9.42
N PRO A 366 2.88 45.37 -8.28
CA PRO A 366 2.57 46.80 -8.21
C PRO A 366 3.47 47.68 -9.08
N GLN A 367 4.72 47.27 -9.31
CA GLN A 367 5.66 47.99 -10.17
C GLN A 367 5.28 47.88 -11.65
N ILE A 368 4.88 46.67 -12.10
CA ILE A 368 4.35 46.45 -13.46
C ILE A 368 3.09 47.29 -13.69
N THR A 369 2.21 47.36 -12.69
CA THR A 369 0.97 48.13 -12.77
C THR A 369 1.24 49.64 -12.90
N ARG A 370 2.22 50.16 -12.15
CA ARG A 370 2.67 51.57 -12.25
C ARG A 370 3.31 51.88 -13.59
N LEU A 371 4.17 51.01 -14.10
CA LEU A 371 4.79 51.18 -15.41
C LEU A 371 3.75 51.29 -16.53
N SER A 372 2.68 50.49 -16.47
CA SER A 372 1.56 50.55 -17.42
C SER A 372 0.81 51.89 -17.36
N GLN A 373 0.67 52.48 -16.17
CA GLN A 373 0.05 53.80 -16.01
C GLN A 373 0.95 54.90 -16.57
N ASP A 374 2.25 54.88 -16.23
CA ASP A 374 3.22 55.88 -16.69
C ASP A 374 3.39 55.87 -18.22
N MET A 375 3.41 54.68 -18.84
CA MET A 375 3.42 54.56 -20.31
C MET A 375 2.16 55.15 -20.94
N ARG A 376 0.98 54.94 -20.35
CA ARG A 376 -0.28 55.53 -20.85
C ARG A 376 -0.24 57.06 -20.82
N THR A 377 0.29 57.63 -19.75
CA THR A 377 0.45 59.08 -19.62
C THR A 377 1.48 59.63 -20.61
N LEU A 378 2.59 58.92 -20.84
CA LEU A 378 3.59 59.31 -21.84
C LEU A 378 3.00 59.36 -23.25
N VAL A 379 2.23 58.33 -23.63
CA VAL A 379 1.55 58.25 -24.93
C VAL A 379 0.57 59.41 -25.11
N GLN A 380 -0.23 59.72 -24.09
CA GLN A 380 -1.18 60.85 -24.14
C GLN A 380 -0.47 62.21 -24.31
N ASN A 381 0.65 62.42 -23.64
CA ASN A 381 1.44 63.65 -23.77
C ASN A 381 2.09 63.78 -25.16
N MET A 382 2.57 62.67 -25.72
CA MET A 382 3.11 62.64 -27.09
C MET A 382 2.02 62.92 -28.13
N ASP A 383 0.82 62.35 -27.97
CA ASP A 383 -0.32 62.63 -28.85
C ASP A 383 -0.73 64.11 -28.81
N GLN A 384 -0.73 64.73 -27.63
CA GLN A 384 -0.99 66.16 -27.49
C GLN A 384 0.08 67.02 -28.16
N LEU A 385 1.36 66.66 -28.00
CA LEU A 385 2.47 67.36 -28.63
C LEU A 385 2.37 67.28 -30.16
N VAL A 386 2.14 66.08 -30.70
CA VAL A 386 2.00 65.83 -32.13
C VAL A 386 0.77 66.55 -32.71
N SER A 387 -0.36 66.50 -31.99
CA SER A 387 -1.59 67.23 -32.36
C SER A 387 -1.39 68.75 -32.38
N THR A 388 -0.65 69.27 -31.40
CA THR A 388 -0.32 70.71 -31.31
C THR A 388 0.62 71.13 -32.44
N LEU A 389 1.66 70.34 -32.74
CA LEU A 389 2.54 70.55 -33.89
C LEU A 389 1.76 70.53 -35.21
N ARG A 390 0.79 69.62 -35.35
CA ARG A 390 -0.02 69.48 -36.57
C ARG A 390 -1.06 70.60 -36.74
N ARG A 391 -1.65 71.10 -35.65
CA ARG A 391 -2.64 72.19 -35.70
C ARG A 391 -2.03 73.57 -35.86
N ASN A 392 -0.89 73.84 -35.23
CA ASN A 392 -0.29 75.18 -35.18
C ASN A 392 1.24 75.12 -35.28
N PRO A 393 1.81 74.68 -36.42
CA PRO A 393 3.26 74.60 -36.59
C PRO A 393 3.93 75.98 -36.49
N ALA A 394 3.24 77.06 -36.90
CA ALA A 394 3.74 78.43 -36.85
C ALA A 394 3.76 79.04 -35.43
N GLN A 395 3.04 78.46 -34.46
CA GLN A 395 2.93 79.00 -33.10
C GLN A 395 4.15 78.65 -32.24
N LEU A 396 4.87 77.58 -32.58
CA LEU A 396 6.20 77.29 -32.05
C LEU A 396 7.21 78.35 -32.50
N LEU A 397 7.19 78.76 -33.77
CA LEU A 397 8.15 79.72 -34.33
C LEU A 397 7.83 81.20 -34.02
N SER A 398 6.63 81.53 -33.53
CA SER A 398 6.22 82.93 -33.34
C SER A 398 5.93 83.34 -31.89
N GLY A 399 6.08 82.43 -30.93
CA GLY A 399 5.84 82.68 -29.51
C GLY A 399 4.38 83.05 -29.16
N PRO A 400 3.98 83.01 -27.88
CA PRO A 400 2.62 83.36 -27.49
C PRO A 400 2.37 84.86 -27.69
N ARG A 401 1.38 85.23 -28.51
CA ARG A 401 0.93 86.63 -28.61
C ARG A 401 0.15 87.01 -27.35
N THR A 402 0.71 87.85 -26.50
CA THR A 402 0.01 88.50 -25.38
C THR A 402 -1.13 89.37 -25.89
N PRO A 403 -2.36 89.24 -25.36
CA PRO A 403 -3.49 90.07 -25.77
C PRO A 403 -3.38 91.49 -25.18
N GLU A 404 -3.32 92.50 -26.04
CA GLU A 404 -3.44 93.90 -25.63
C GLU A 404 -4.88 94.18 -25.18
N PHE A 405 -5.07 94.39 -23.88
CA PHE A 405 -6.29 94.99 -23.35
C PHE A 405 -6.28 96.49 -23.65
N ARG A 406 -7.15 96.92 -24.58
CA ARG A 406 -7.39 98.34 -24.84
C ARG A 406 -8.37 98.87 -23.77
N ARG A 407 -7.93 99.83 -22.96
CA ARG A 407 -8.78 100.59 -22.02
C ARG A 407 -9.74 101.51 -22.76
#